data_AF-A3JVR9-F1
#
_entry.id   AF-A3JVR9-F1
#
_cell.length_a   1.000
_cell.length_b   1.000
_cell.length_c   1.000
_cell.angle_alpha   90.00
_cell.angle_beta   90.00
_cell.angle_gamma   90.00
#
_symmetry.space_group_name_H-M   'P 1'
#
loop_
_entity.id
_entity.type
_entity.pdbx_description
1 polymer ?
#
loop_
_entity_poly.entity_id
_entity_poly.type
_entity_poly.pdbx_seq_one_letter_code
_entity_poly.pdbx_strand_id
1 'polypeptide(L)'
;MSLNENGGLDKETRQKLVQLRSTWPSDFDGSAHLFAEGERVDLKWPSDLDAHLIDGKLQLTFRRTLETPLDLSRVSTRVAFYESTYFYAFSITKEPQFFGRGRDLQCERHAFQS
;
A
#
# COMPACT_ATOMS: atom_id res chain seq x y z
N MET A 1 9.33 18.97 14.01
CA MET A 1 8.75 17.62 14.07
C MET A 1 9.02 17.12 15.46
N SER A 2 7.98 16.96 16.28
CA SER A 2 8.14 16.64 17.69
C SER A 2 7.90 15.14 17.90
N LEU A 3 8.74 14.53 18.74
CA LEU A 3 8.72 13.09 19.03
C LEU A 3 8.21 12.86 20.45
N ASN A 4 7.57 11.72 20.65
CA ASN A 4 7.22 11.23 21.98
C ASN A 4 8.44 10.61 22.69
N GLU A 5 8.28 10.26 23.96
CA GLU A 5 9.31 9.66 24.81
C GLU A 5 9.91 8.35 24.28
N ASN A 6 9.22 7.66 23.37
CA ASN A 6 9.66 6.42 22.74
C ASN A 6 10.31 6.65 21.36
N GLY A 7 10.57 7.92 20.99
CA GLY A 7 11.11 8.28 19.69
C GLY A 7 10.12 8.15 18.53
N GLY A 8 8.83 7.91 18.81
CA GLY A 8 7.76 7.91 17.81
C GLY A 8 7.19 9.31 17.59
N LEU A 9 6.25 9.47 16.65
CA LEU A 9 5.53 10.73 16.49
C LEU A 9 4.66 11.00 17.72
N ASP A 10 4.68 12.23 18.23
CA ASP A 10 3.65 12.66 19.15
C ASP A 10 2.29 12.82 18.43
N LYS A 11 1.21 12.91 19.21
CA LYS A 11 -0.16 12.94 18.68
C LYS A 11 -0.39 14.13 17.75
N GLU A 12 0.08 15.31 18.13
CA GLU A 12 -0.14 16.55 17.38
C GLU A 12 0.62 16.54 16.05
N THR A 13 1.88 16.11 16.07
CA THR A 13 2.73 15.94 14.89
C THR A 13 2.15 14.90 13.96
N ARG A 14 1.69 13.76 14.48
CA ARG A 14 1.00 12.73 13.69
C ARG A 14 -0.25 13.31 13.02
N GLN A 15 -1.11 14.02 13.74
CA GLN A 15 -2.32 14.63 13.17
C GLN A 15 -2.00 15.64 12.07
N LYS A 16 -0.99 16.50 12.29
CA LYS A 16 -0.52 17.46 11.27
C LYS A 16 0.01 16.76 10.02
N LEU A 17 0.77 15.69 10.18
CA LEU A 17 1.28 14.89 9.06
C LEU A 17 0.15 14.20 8.30
N VAL A 18 -0.81 13.62 9.02
CA VAL A 18 -2.00 13.01 8.41
C VAL A 18 -2.76 14.05 7.59
N GLN A 19 -3.00 15.24 8.14
CA GLN A 19 -3.71 16.30 7.43
C GLN A 19 -2.95 16.77 6.19
N LEU A 20 -1.63 17.01 6.31
CA LEU A 20 -0.79 17.45 5.21
C LEU A 20 -0.70 16.40 4.08
N ARG A 21 -0.72 15.11 4.43
CA ARG A 21 -0.57 14.00 3.46
C ARG A 21 -1.89 13.41 2.99
N SER A 22 -3.02 13.79 3.57
CA SER A 22 -4.36 13.38 3.10
C SER A 22 -4.86 14.17 1.90
N THR A 23 -4.20 15.28 1.55
CA THR A 23 -4.51 16.05 0.34
C THR A 23 -3.71 15.47 -0.83
N TRP A 24 -4.32 14.51 -1.51
CA TRP A 24 -3.72 13.90 -2.70
C TRP A 24 -3.86 14.81 -3.91
N PRO A 25 -2.84 14.85 -4.79
CA PRO A 25 -2.98 15.43 -6.12
C PRO A 25 -4.18 14.83 -6.86
N SER A 26 -4.88 15.63 -7.66
CA SER A 26 -6.04 15.15 -8.44
C SER A 26 -5.68 14.08 -9.46
N ASP A 27 -4.41 14.03 -9.86
CA ASP A 27 -3.81 13.10 -10.80
C ASP A 27 -3.09 11.91 -10.13
N PHE A 28 -3.14 11.80 -8.80
CA PHE A 28 -2.53 10.66 -8.10
C PHE A 28 -3.17 9.34 -8.58
N ASP A 29 -2.36 8.39 -9.05
CA ASP A 29 -2.89 7.12 -9.60
C ASP A 29 -3.14 6.06 -8.51
N GLY A 30 -2.73 6.40 -7.28
CA GLY A 30 -2.95 5.66 -6.06
C GLY A 30 -1.90 4.59 -5.76
N SER A 31 -0.72 4.65 -6.38
CA SER A 31 0.52 3.90 -6.08
C SER A 31 0.47 2.37 -6.08
N ALA A 32 -0.73 1.79 -6.12
CA ALA A 32 -1.02 0.38 -6.06
C ALA A 32 -2.09 0.09 -7.11
N HIS A 33 -1.81 -0.87 -7.98
CA HIS A 33 -2.65 -1.23 -9.10
C HIS A 33 -2.99 -2.72 -9.02
N LEU A 34 -4.28 -3.03 -9.00
CA LEU A 34 -4.79 -4.39 -8.99
C LEU A 34 -5.20 -4.78 -10.41
N PHE A 35 -4.80 -5.97 -10.82
CA PHE A 35 -5.25 -6.62 -12.04
C PHE A 35 -5.83 -7.99 -11.71
N ALA A 36 -6.92 -8.36 -12.37
CA ALA A 36 -7.55 -9.68 -12.29
C ALA A 36 -7.82 -10.19 -13.71
N GLU A 37 -7.38 -11.41 -14.02
CA GLU A 37 -7.47 -11.98 -15.39
C GLU A 37 -6.89 -11.04 -16.48
N GLY A 38 -5.88 -10.25 -16.11
CA GLY A 38 -5.24 -9.27 -16.99
C GLY A 38 -5.96 -7.92 -17.09
N GLU A 39 -7.19 -7.79 -16.59
CA GLU A 39 -7.95 -6.54 -16.58
C GLU A 39 -7.65 -5.70 -15.34
N ARG A 40 -7.59 -4.38 -15.50
CA ARG A 40 -7.38 -3.45 -14.38
C ARG A 40 -8.65 -3.40 -13.54
N VAL A 41 -8.50 -3.60 -12.23
CA VAL A 41 -9.56 -3.45 -11.25
C VAL A 41 -9.42 -2.10 -10.57
N ASP A 42 -10.47 -1.29 -10.64
CA ASP A 42 -10.47 0.03 -10.04
C ASP A 42 -10.55 -0.05 -8.52
N LEU A 43 -9.58 0.59 -7.87
CA LEU A 43 -9.53 0.78 -6.43
C LEU A 43 -10.00 2.19 -6.10
N LYS A 44 -10.79 2.33 -5.05
CA LYS A 44 -11.23 3.64 -4.54
C LYS A 44 -10.04 4.52 -4.16
N TRP A 45 -10.35 5.81 -4.02
CA TRP A 45 -9.41 6.79 -3.50
C TRP A 45 -8.92 6.41 -2.09
N PRO A 46 -7.65 6.71 -1.74
CA PRO A 46 -7.11 6.44 -0.42
C PRO A 46 -7.97 7.03 0.69
N SER A 47 -8.24 6.23 1.70
CA SER A 47 -8.86 6.62 2.96
C SER A 47 -7.98 6.21 4.14
N ASP A 48 -8.36 6.67 5.33
CA ASP A 48 -7.77 6.23 6.60
C ASP A 48 -6.25 6.39 6.65
N LEU A 49 -5.73 7.51 6.13
CA LEU A 49 -4.30 7.76 6.16
C LEU A 49 -3.80 7.88 7.60
N ASP A 50 -2.70 7.18 7.86
CA ASP A 50 -1.97 7.22 9.12
C ASP A 50 -0.47 7.43 8.87
N ALA A 51 0.21 7.97 9.87
CA ALA A 51 1.64 8.25 9.88
C ALA A 51 2.28 7.72 11.15
N HIS A 52 3.37 6.97 10.99
CA HIS A 52 4.19 6.47 12.09
C HIS A 52 5.67 6.75 11.81
N LEU A 53 6.46 6.91 12.88
CA LEU A 53 7.91 6.89 12.78
C LEU A 53 8.38 5.54 13.33
N ILE A 54 8.97 4.71 12.48
CA ILE A 54 9.45 3.36 12.81
C ILE A 54 10.90 3.29 12.35
N ASP A 55 11.82 2.96 13.26
CA ASP A 55 13.26 2.89 13.01
C ASP A 55 13.82 4.15 12.32
N GLY A 56 13.33 5.33 12.75
CA GLY A 56 13.73 6.63 12.20
C GLY A 56 13.16 6.94 10.80
N LYS A 57 12.32 6.07 10.23
CA LYS A 57 11.69 6.26 8.91
C LYS A 57 10.22 6.60 9.06
N LEU A 58 9.77 7.59 8.27
CA LEU A 58 8.36 7.94 8.20
C LEU A 58 7.64 6.88 7.36
N GLN A 59 6.74 6.15 8.01
CA GLN A 59 5.83 5.22 7.37
C GLN A 59 4.46 5.88 7.22
N LEU A 60 3.93 5.87 6.00
CA LEU A 60 2.55 6.24 5.71
C LEU A 60 1.75 4.98 5.36
N THR A 61 0.56 4.86 5.91
CA THR A 61 -0.38 3.77 5.57
C THR A 61 -1.72 4.37 5.20
N PHE A 62 -2.37 3.82 4.19
CA PHE A 62 -3.71 4.22 3.78
C PHE A 62 -4.44 3.00 3.21
N ARG A 63 -5.77 3.07 3.16
CA ARG A 63 -6.62 2.00 2.63
C ARG A 63 -7.12 2.38 1.24
N ARG A 64 -7.11 1.41 0.32
CA ARG A 64 -7.83 1.51 -0.96
C ARG A 64 -8.82 0.35 -1.05
N THR A 65 -10.10 0.66 -1.07
CA THR A 65 -11.16 -0.35 -1.10
C THR A 65 -11.54 -0.72 -2.53
N LEU A 66 -12.02 -1.96 -2.69
CA LEU A 66 -12.76 -2.39 -3.87
C LEU A 66 -14.21 -1.97 -3.71
N GLU A 67 -14.80 -1.37 -4.75
CA GLU A 67 -16.24 -1.08 -4.74
C GLU A 67 -17.04 -2.38 -4.76
N THR A 68 -16.64 -3.31 -5.61
CA THR A 68 -17.25 -4.62 -5.74
C THR A 68 -16.29 -5.67 -5.21
N PRO A 69 -16.70 -6.48 -4.21
CA PRO A 69 -15.89 -7.59 -3.73
C PRO A 69 -15.47 -8.50 -4.88
N LEU A 70 -14.19 -8.84 -4.94
CA LEU A 70 -13.62 -9.72 -5.95
C LEU A 70 -13.40 -11.11 -5.35
N ASP A 71 -13.97 -12.15 -5.96
CA ASP A 71 -13.71 -13.54 -5.57
C ASP A 71 -12.35 -13.98 -6.13
N LEU A 72 -11.32 -13.94 -5.28
CA LEU A 72 -9.95 -14.32 -5.61
C LEU A 72 -9.74 -15.83 -5.73
N SER A 73 -10.71 -16.67 -5.37
CA SER A 73 -10.52 -18.12 -5.33
C SER A 73 -10.41 -18.77 -6.72
N ARG A 74 -10.80 -18.03 -7.78
CA ARG A 74 -10.88 -18.55 -9.16
C ARG A 74 -10.18 -17.68 -10.19
N VAL A 75 -9.54 -16.59 -9.76
CA VAL A 75 -8.94 -15.62 -10.68
C VAL A 75 -7.48 -15.37 -10.33
N SER A 76 -6.63 -15.36 -11.35
CA SER A 76 -5.25 -14.92 -11.23
C SER A 76 -5.24 -13.41 -10.99
N THR A 77 -4.55 -12.99 -9.92
CA THR A 77 -4.45 -11.57 -9.56
C THR A 77 -3.02 -11.11 -9.45
N ARG A 78 -2.79 -9.86 -9.87
CA ARG A 78 -1.50 -9.18 -9.78
C ARG A 78 -1.69 -7.85 -9.10
N VAL A 79 -0.90 -7.59 -8.07
CA VAL A 79 -0.77 -6.28 -7.46
C VAL A 79 0.59 -5.71 -7.85
N ALA A 80 0.61 -4.52 -8.42
CA ALA A 80 1.83 -3.79 -8.74
C ALA A 80 1.87 -2.48 -7.95
N PHE A 81 3.02 -2.19 -7.37
CA PHE A 81 3.28 -0.94 -6.67
C PHE A 81 4.18 -0.07 -7.54
N TYR A 82 3.59 0.93 -8.17
CA TYR A 82 4.31 1.95 -8.91
C TYR A 82 3.54 3.25 -8.81
N GLU A 83 4.24 4.36 -8.88
CA GLU A 83 3.66 5.69 -9.03
C GLU A 83 4.50 6.37 -10.12
N SER A 84 3.85 6.84 -11.19
CA SER A 84 4.50 7.40 -12.38
C SER A 84 4.95 8.87 -12.26
N THR A 85 4.34 9.58 -11.32
CA THR A 85 4.44 11.00 -11.01
C THR A 85 5.40 11.30 -9.85
N TYR A 86 5.60 10.36 -8.92
CA TYR A 86 6.40 10.54 -7.70
C TYR A 86 7.35 9.36 -7.45
N PHE A 87 8.61 9.66 -7.07
CA PHE A 87 9.57 8.63 -6.70
C PHE A 87 9.24 8.04 -5.31
N TYR A 88 8.54 6.91 -5.30
CA TYR A 88 8.36 6.08 -4.12
C TYR A 88 9.21 4.81 -4.22
N ALA A 89 10.12 4.62 -3.27
CA ALA A 89 10.83 3.35 -3.09
C ALA A 89 9.97 2.44 -2.21
N PHE A 90 9.38 1.40 -2.81
CA PHE A 90 8.65 0.38 -2.06
C PHE A 90 9.61 -0.73 -1.64
N SER A 91 9.49 -1.21 -0.40
CA SER A 91 10.17 -2.42 0.05
C SER A 91 9.15 -3.33 0.73
N ILE A 92 9.17 -4.61 0.38
CA ILE A 92 8.38 -5.65 1.04
C ILE A 92 9.26 -6.19 2.16
N THR A 93 9.03 -5.72 3.39
CA THR A 93 9.87 -6.05 4.56
C THR A 93 9.50 -7.37 5.23
N LYS A 94 8.34 -7.95 4.87
CA LYS A 94 7.88 -9.27 5.33
C LYS A 94 7.54 -10.12 4.12
N GLU A 95 7.97 -11.37 4.13
CA GLU A 95 7.56 -12.29 3.07
C GLU A 95 6.03 -12.34 2.98
N PRO A 96 5.45 -12.22 1.76
CA PRO A 96 4.02 -12.33 1.57
C PRO A 96 3.50 -13.65 2.16
N GLN A 97 2.48 -13.56 3.00
CA GLN A 97 1.83 -14.72 3.60
C GLN A 97 0.51 -14.99 2.87
N PHE A 98 0.34 -16.24 2.44
CA PHE A 98 -0.92 -16.71 1.87
C PHE A 98 -1.81 -17.27 2.98
N PHE A 99 -3.04 -16.78 3.08
CA PHE A 99 -4.05 -17.35 3.98
C PHE A 99 -5.15 -18.00 3.14
N GLY A 100 -5.13 -19.34 3.06
CA GLY A 100 -6.10 -20.14 2.32
C GLY A 100 -5.74 -21.63 2.34
N ARG A 101 -6.73 -22.52 2.16
CA ARG A 101 -6.48 -23.96 1.94
C ARG A 101 -6.37 -24.22 0.44
N GLY A 102 -5.14 -24.13 -0.10
CA GLY A 102 -4.82 -24.58 -1.45
C GLY A 102 -3.70 -25.60 -1.38
N ARG A 103 -3.97 -26.86 -1.75
CA ARG A 103 -2.92 -27.75 -2.26
C ARG A 103 -2.54 -27.14 -3.61
N ASP A 104 -1.27 -26.82 -3.82
CA ASP A 104 -0.72 -26.29 -5.09
C ASP A 104 -0.72 -24.74 -5.28
N LEU A 105 -0.21 -23.99 -4.29
CA LEU A 105 0.26 -22.63 -4.54
C LEU A 105 1.77 -22.64 -4.81
N GLN A 106 2.18 -22.63 -6.08
CA GLN A 106 3.56 -22.33 -6.48
C GLN A 106 3.68 -20.83 -6.72
N CYS A 107 4.52 -20.16 -5.93
CA CYS A 107 4.85 -18.76 -6.09
C CYS A 107 6.09 -18.64 -6.98
N GLU A 108 5.90 -18.33 -8.26
CA GLU A 108 7.02 -18.00 -9.14
C GLU A 108 7.47 -16.56 -8.87
N ARG A 109 8.59 -16.42 -8.15
CA ARG A 109 9.27 -15.12 -7.99
C ARG A 109 9.93 -14.75 -9.32
N HIS A 110 9.24 -13.95 -10.14
CA HIS A 110 9.95 -13.20 -11.18
C HIS A 110 10.62 -11.99 -10.55
N ALA A 111 11.94 -12.06 -10.40
CA ALA A 111 12.75 -10.91 -10.03
C ALA A 111 12.56 -9.83 -11.09
N PHE A 112 12.06 -8.67 -10.67
CA PHE A 112 12.07 -7.45 -11.48
C PHE A 112 13.54 -7.03 -11.60
N GLN A 113 14.18 -7.37 -12.72
CA GLN A 113 15.54 -6.89 -13.01
C GLN A 113 15.41 -5.44 -13.52
N SER A 114 15.87 -4.50 -12.70
CA SER A 114 16.18 -3.13 -13.10
C SER A 114 17.59 -3.04 -13.64
#